data_AF-A0A6P0UE40-F1
#
_entry.id   AF-A0A6P0UE40-F1
#
_cell.length_a   1.000
_cell.length_b   1.000
_cell.length_c   1.000
_cell.angle_alpha   90.00
_cell.angle_beta   90.00
_cell.angle_gamma   90.00
#
_symmetry.space_group_name_H-M   'P 1'
#
loop_
_entity.id
_entity.type
_entity.pdbx_description
1 polymer ?
#
loop_
_entity_poly.entity_id
_entity_poly.type
_entity_poly.pdbx_seq_one_letter_code
_entity_poly.pdbx_strand_id
1 'polypeptide(L)' 'IPIINPTQSYTFADYFKLNSEPDDILSYFGYGHESRSLNLPQTHRQLERLENLKQRLQEILPKIWV' A
#
# COMPACT_ATOMS: atom_id res chain seq x y z
N ILE A 1 -4.00 15.97 21.90
CA ILE A 1 -5.35 15.37 22.08
C ILE A 1 -5.14 13.85 22.06
N PRO A 2 -5.59 13.09 23.06
CA PRO A 2 -5.38 11.64 23.07
C PRO A 2 -6.19 10.99 21.93
N ILE A 3 -5.52 10.24 21.06
CA ILE A 3 -6.13 9.57 19.90
C ILE A 3 -6.93 8.33 20.31
N ILE A 4 -6.52 7.69 21.42
CA ILE A 4 -7.21 6.53 22.01
C ILE A 4 -7.43 6.74 23.51
N ASN A 5 -8.54 6.18 24.03
CA ASN A 5 -8.86 6.22 25.45
C ASN A 5 -8.25 5.01 26.19
N PRO A 6 -7.32 5.19 27.15
CA PRO A 6 -6.64 4.08 27.82
C PRO A 6 -7.55 3.20 28.70
N THR A 7 -8.76 3.66 29.04
CA THR A 7 -9.73 2.85 29.81
C THR A 7 -10.65 2.00 28.95
N GLN A 8 -10.56 2.11 27.62
CA GLN A 8 -11.40 1.37 26.69
C GLN A 8 -10.58 0.26 26.00
N SER A 9 -11.12 -0.96 26.01
CA SER A 9 -10.55 -2.04 25.19
C SER A 9 -11.04 -1.87 23.74
N TYR A 10 -10.09 -1.72 22.83
CA TYR A 10 -10.36 -1.59 21.39
C TYR A 10 -10.02 -2.91 20.68
N THR A 11 -10.89 -3.34 19.78
CA THR A 11 -10.56 -4.38 18.81
C THR A 11 -9.90 -3.76 17.57
N PHE A 12 -9.26 -4.57 16.73
CA PHE A 12 -8.66 -4.09 15.48
C PHE A 12 -9.66 -3.31 14.60
N ALA A 13 -10.92 -3.73 14.58
CA ALA A 13 -11.99 -3.09 13.82
C ALA A 13 -12.42 -1.73 14.41
N ASP A 14 -12.21 -1.48 15.70
CA ASP A 14 -12.62 -0.24 16.35
C ASP A 14 -11.70 0.94 15.99
N TYR A 15 -10.44 0.68 15.65
CA TYR A 15 -9.52 1.71 15.16
C TYR A 15 -10.01 2.32 13.83
N PHE A 16 -10.67 1.54 12.97
CA PHE A 16 -11.26 2.05 11.72
C PHE A 16 -12.51 2.93 11.94
N LYS A 17 -13.12 2.87 13.13
CA LYS A 17 -14.27 3.71 13.49
C LYS A 17 -13.85 5.03 14.13
N LEU A 18 -12.57 5.17 14.50
CA LEU A 18 -12.03 6.43 14.96
C LEU A 18 -12.01 7.41 13.78
N ASN A 19 -12.48 8.63 13.99
CA ASN A 19 -12.42 9.70 12.99
C ASN A 19 -11.00 10.28 12.83
N SER A 20 -9.98 9.47 13.13
CA SER A 20 -8.57 9.81 13.08
C SER A 20 -7.97 9.19 11.83
N GLU A 21 -7.02 9.88 11.21
CA GLU A 21 -6.34 9.30 10.06
C GLU A 21 -5.55 8.06 10.47
N PRO A 22 -5.44 7.04 9.60
CA PRO A 22 -4.67 5.84 9.90
C PRO A 22 -3.23 6.15 10.32
N ASP A 23 -2.61 7.16 9.70
CA ASP A 23 -1.27 7.63 10.03
C ASP A 23 -1.16 8.20 11.46
N ASP A 24 -2.20 8.86 11.97
CA ASP A 24 -2.25 9.36 13.36
C ASP A 24 -2.29 8.19 14.35
N ILE A 25 -3.09 7.18 14.05
CA ILE A 25 -3.21 5.97 14.88
C ILE A 25 -1.88 5.21 14.89
N LEU A 26 -1.24 5.02 13.73
CA LEU A 26 0.06 4.34 13.63
C LEU A 26 1.15 5.11 14.39
N SER A 27 1.18 6.44 14.23
CA SER A 27 2.12 7.33 14.93
C SER A 27 1.93 7.27 16.44
N TYR A 28 0.70 7.16 16.94
CA TYR A 28 0.42 6.97 18.37
C TYR A 28 1.09 5.70 18.93
N PHE A 29 1.14 4.63 18.14
CA PHE A 29 1.81 3.38 18.51
C PHE A 29 3.33 3.38 18.25
N GLY A 30 3.90 4.51 17.81
CA GLY A 30 5.32 4.63 17.48
C GLY A 30 5.71 4.03 16.13
N TYR A 31 4.73 3.70 15.28
CA TYR A 31 4.98 3.25 13.92
C TYR A 31 4.84 4.42 12.94
N GLY A 32 5.76 4.50 11.99
CA GLY A 32 5.72 5.47 10.90
C GLY A 32 5.72 4.77 9.56
N HIS A 33 5.08 5.38 8.56
CA HIS A 33 5.18 4.93 7.18
C HIS A 33 6.43 5.53 6.52
N GLU A 34 7.39 4.68 6.14
CA GLU A 34 8.55 5.10 5.35
C GLU A 34 8.36 4.71 3.88
N SER A 35 8.29 5.70 3.00
CA SER A 35 8.40 5.47 1.56
C SER A 35 9.85 5.63 1.15
N ARG A 36 10.47 4.55 0.67
CA ARG A 36 11.85 4.55 0.18
C ARG A 36 11.89 4.14 -1.28
N SER A 37 12.55 4.93 -2.11
CA SER A 37 12.89 4.53 -3.48
C SER A 37 13.94 3.42 -3.43
N LEU A 38 13.56 2.23 -3.88
CA LEU A 38 14.46 1.09 -3.99
C LEU A 38 15.06 1.05 -5.40
N ASN A 39 16.39 1.08 -5.47
CA ASN A 39 17.11 0.78 -6.71
C ASN A 39 17.14 -0.73 -6.91
N LEU A 40 16.13 -1.26 -7.60
CA LEU A 40 16.06 -2.68 -7.92
C LEU A 40 17.11 -3.02 -8.99
N PRO A 41 17.88 -4.11 -8.83
CA PRO A 41 18.84 -4.52 -9.84
C PRO A 41 18.13 -4.86 -11.14
N GLN A 42 18.56 -4.22 -12.23
CA GLN A 42 18.01 -4.47 -13.56
C GLN A 42 18.69 -5.68 -14.19
N THR A 43 17.88 -6.57 -14.77
CA THR A 43 18.37 -7.70 -15.57
C THR A 43 18.37 -7.31 -17.03
N HIS A 44 19.48 -7.55 -17.72
CA HIS A 44 19.58 -7.42 -19.18
C HIS A 44 19.27 -8.74 -19.90
N ARG A 45 18.81 -9.76 -19.15
CA ARG A 45 18.43 -11.05 -19.74
C ARG A 45 17.21 -10.85 -20.62
N GLN A 46 17.26 -11.39 -21.83
CA GLN A 46 16.10 -11.46 -22.70
C GLN A 46 15.08 -12.42 -22.08
N LEU A 47 14.02 -11.85 -21.54
CA LEU A 47 12.89 -12.60 -21.00
C LEU A 47 11.97 -12.94 -22.17
N GLU A 48 12.11 -14.13 -22.74
CA GLU A 48 11.37 -14.58 -23.94
C GLU A 48 9.85 -14.42 -23.82
N ARG A 49 9.31 -14.55 -22.61
CA ARG A 49 7.87 -14.48 -22.33
C ARG A 49 7.37 -13.09 -21.92
N LEU A 50 8.27 -12.11 -21.79
CA LEU A 50 7.90 -10.76 -21.35
C LEU A 50 6.99 -10.08 -22.37
N GLU A 51 7.31 -10.21 -23.66
CA GLU A 51 6.52 -9.58 -24.72
C GLU A 51 5.13 -10.21 -24.82
N ASN A 52 5.04 -11.54 -24.68
CA ASN A 52 3.76 -12.24 -24.65
C ASN A 52 2.89 -11.84 -23.44
N LEU A 53 3.51 -11.67 -22.26
CA LEU A 53 2.80 -11.21 -21.07
C LEU A 53 2.28 -9.77 -21.25
N LYS A 54 3.09 -8.90 -21.84
CA LYS A 54 2.73 -7.51 -22.15
C LYS A 54 1.55 -7.44 -23.12
N GLN A 55 1.56 -8.25 -24.18
CA GLN A 55 0.45 -8.34 -25.12
C GLN A 55 -0.85 -8.80 -24.43
N ARG A 56 -0.78 -9.86 -23.62
CA ARG A 56 -1.95 -10.35 -22.88
C ARG A 56 -2.48 -9.31 -21.89
N LEU A 57 -1.60 -8.57 -21.22
CA LEU A 57 -2.01 -7.47 -20.34
C LEU A 57 -2.70 -6.36 -21.14
N GLN A 58 -2.19 -5.99 -22.32
CA GLN A 58 -2.82 -5.00 -23.20
C GLN A 58 -4.18 -5.46 -23.75
N GLU A 59 -4.36 -6.77 -23.96
CA GLU A 59 -5.63 -7.35 -24.42
C GLU A 59 -6.69 -7.43 -23.31
N ILE A 60 -6.27 -7.70 -22.07
CA ILE A 60 -7.17 -7.87 -20.92
C ILE A 60 -7.48 -6.54 -20.23
N LEU A 61 -6.55 -5.59 -20.26
CA LEU A 61 -6.80 -4.28 -19.69
C LEU A 61 -7.81 -3.54 -20.57
N PRO A 62 -8.95 -3.10 -20.03
CA PRO A 62 -9.86 -2.24 -20.78
C PRO A 62 -9.08 -1.01 -21.24
N LYS A 63 -9.22 -0.63 -22.52
CA LYS A 63 -8.67 0.61 -23.07
C LYS A 63 -9.31 1.81 -22.34
N ILE A 64 -8.79 2.16 -21.18
CA ILE A 64 -9.00 3.46 -20.56
C ILE A 64 -7.91 4.37 -21.12
N TRP A 65 -8.14 4.87 -22.34
CA TRP A 65 -7.37 5.99 -22.88
C TRP A 65 -8.22 7.24 -22.63
N VAL A 66 -7.73 8.09 -21.73
CA VAL A 66 -7.99 9.54 -21.74
C VAL A 66 -6.85 10.18 -22.52
#